data_AF-A0A937UY61-F1
#
_entry.id   AF-A0A937UY61-F1
#
_cell.length_a   1.000
_cell.length_b   1.000
_cell.length_c   1.000
_cell.angle_alpha   90.00
_cell.angle_beta   90.00
_cell.angle_gamma   90.00
#
_symmetry.space_group_name_H-M   'P 1'
#
loop_
_entity.id
_entity.type
_entity.pdbx_description
1 polymer ?
#
loop_
_entity_poly.entity_id
_entity_poly.type
_entity_poly.pdbx_seq_one_letter_code
_entity_poly.pdbx_strand_id
1 'polypeptide(L)'
;MSYFNEAKAHFVASHQNPINQALHHLTNLLAITAVIFLFIDWRITLICLVFTQIFALGGHAFFEKNEPAFVKYPGITILASLSWSFENWFGLRQVIRRARS
;
A
#
# COMPACT_ATOMS: atom_id res chain seq x y z
N MET A 1 11.63 -14.10 -14.63
CA MET A 1 11.05 -12.77 -14.35
C MET A 1 11.96 -12.06 -13.35
N SER A 2 11.96 -10.73 -13.27
CA SER A 2 12.72 -10.01 -12.23
C SER A 2 12.09 -10.26 -10.85
N TYR A 3 12.91 -10.35 -9.79
CA TYR A 3 12.46 -10.52 -8.39
C TYR A 3 11.40 -9.50 -7.98
N PHE A 4 11.54 -8.25 -8.44
CA PHE A 4 10.54 -7.20 -8.21
C PHE A 4 9.18 -7.50 -8.88
N ASN A 5 9.19 -8.04 -10.10
CA ASN A 5 7.96 -8.37 -10.82
C ASN A 5 7.20 -9.51 -10.13
N GLU A 6 7.92 -10.48 -9.56
CA GLU A 6 7.32 -11.56 -8.77
C GLU A 6 6.72 -11.04 -7.47
N ALA A 7 7.46 -10.20 -6.74
CA ALA A 7 6.95 -9.55 -5.52
C ALA A 7 5.71 -8.70 -5.81
N LYS A 8 5.71 -7.97 -6.93
CA LYS A 8 4.58 -7.15 -7.36
C LYS A 8 3.38 -7.98 -7.80
N ALA A 9 3.58 -9.05 -8.56
CA ALA A 9 2.51 -9.97 -8.93
C ALA A 9 1.87 -10.60 -7.68
N HIS A 10 2.69 -11.01 -6.71
CA HIS A 10 2.21 -11.54 -5.43
C HIS A 10 1.50 -10.47 -4.59
N PHE A 11 2.01 -9.24 -4.55
CA PHE A 11 1.34 -8.11 -3.91
C PHE A 11 -0.06 -7.91 -4.50
N VAL A 12 -0.18 -7.79 -5.83
CA VAL A 12 -1.50 -7.60 -6.47
C VAL A 12 -2.43 -8.77 -6.19
N ALA A 13 -1.94 -10.01 -6.26
CA ALA A 13 -2.73 -11.20 -5.96
C ALA A 13 -3.25 -11.21 -4.51
N SER A 14 -2.47 -10.69 -3.57
CA SER A 14 -2.82 -10.65 -2.14
C SER A 14 -3.77 -9.52 -1.76
N HIS A 15 -4.19 -8.66 -2.70
CA HIS A 15 -5.06 -7.51 -2.45
C HIS A 15 -6.21 -7.47 -3.46
N GLN A 16 -7.27 -8.24 -3.25
CA GLN A 16 -8.46 -8.22 -4.11
C GLN A 16 -9.56 -7.32 -3.57
N ASN A 17 -9.65 -7.14 -2.24
CA ASN A 17 -10.72 -6.35 -1.64
C ASN A 17 -10.54 -4.85 -1.95
N PRO A 18 -11.57 -4.16 -2.51
CA PRO A 18 -11.50 -2.73 -2.82
C PRO A 18 -11.12 -1.83 -1.64
N ILE A 19 -11.55 -2.18 -0.43
CA ILE A 19 -11.25 -1.40 0.78
C ILE A 19 -9.77 -1.60 1.15
N ASN A 20 -9.28 -2.84 1.13
CA ASN A 20 -7.87 -3.13 1.39
C ASN A 20 -6.95 -2.43 0.38
N GLN A 21 -7.33 -2.43 -0.90
CA GLN A 21 -6.63 -1.68 -1.96
C GLN A 21 -6.56 -0.18 -1.67
N ALA A 22 -7.68 0.44 -1.27
CA ALA A 22 -7.73 1.86 -0.92
C ALA A 22 -6.86 2.19 0.31
N LEU A 23 -6.88 1.32 1.32
CA LEU A 23 -6.03 1.46 2.52
C LEU A 23 -4.54 1.40 2.17
N HIS A 24 -4.13 0.57 1.22
CA HIS A 24 -2.74 0.52 0.75
C HIS A 24 -2.33 1.76 -0.07
N HIS A 25 -3.23 2.32 -0.87
CA HIS A 25 -2.99 3.62 -1.50
C HIS A 25 -2.81 4.74 -0.45
N LEU A 26 -3.67 4.77 0.57
CA LEU A 26 -3.55 5.71 1.69
C LEU A 26 -2.25 5.51 2.47
N THR A 27 -1.87 4.25 2.72
CA THR A 27 -0.60 3.89 3.36
C THR A 27 0.60 4.44 2.58
N ASN A 28 0.60 4.33 1.26
CA ASN A 28 1.68 4.87 0.43
C ASN A 28 1.72 6.41 0.45
N LEU A 29 0.57 7.09 0.44
CA LEU A 29 0.52 8.55 0.62
C LEU A 29 1.09 8.96 1.98
N LEU A 30 0.71 8.28 3.06
CA LEU A 30 1.26 8.51 4.39
C LEU A 30 2.76 8.27 4.46
N ALA A 31 3.28 7.24 3.79
CA ALA A 31 4.71 6.98 3.73
C ALA A 31 5.46 8.13 3.04
N ILE A 32 4.92 8.65 1.92
CA ILE A 32 5.48 9.83 1.25
C ILE A 32 5.43 11.05 2.18
N THR A 33 4.30 11.30 2.83
CA THR A 33 4.15 12.39 3.81
C THR A 33 5.15 12.24 4.95
N ALA A 34 5.36 11.03 5.48
CA ALA A 34 6.31 10.75 6.55
C ALA A 34 7.74 11.14 6.17
N VAL A 35 8.16 10.83 4.94
CA VAL A 35 9.49 11.18 4.41
C VAL A 35 9.65 12.69 4.24
N ILE A 36 8.63 13.38 3.72
CA ILE A 36 8.65 14.85 3.59
C ILE A 36 8.77 15.51 4.96
N PHE A 37 7.93 15.09 5.91
CA PHE A 37 7.89 15.69 7.24
C PHE A 37 9.04 15.27 8.14
N LEU A 38 9.82 14.25 7.77
CA LEU A 38 11.02 13.88 8.52
C LEU A 38 11.99 15.06 8.67
N PHE A 39 12.03 15.93 7.66
CA PHE A 39 12.91 17.10 7.60
C PHE A 39 12.23 18.41 8.04
N ILE A 40 10.93 18.38 8.39
CA ILE A 40 10.14 19.56 8.78
C ILE A 40 9.69 19.44 10.23
N ASP A 41 9.00 18.33 10.56
CA ASP A 41 8.53 18.01 11.89
C ASP A 41 8.44 16.47 12.05
N TRP A 42 9.45 15.89 12.70
CA TRP A 42 9.55 14.45 12.94
C TRP A 42 8.38 13.86 13.74
N ARG A 43 7.62 14.68 14.49
CA ARG A 43 6.42 14.21 15.22
C ARG A 43 5.33 13.80 14.23
N ILE A 44 5.20 14.53 13.13
CA ILE A 44 4.27 14.18 12.05
C ILE A 44 4.71 12.89 11.37
N THR A 45 6.03 12.69 11.16
CA THR A 45 6.57 11.41 10.67
C THR A 45 6.15 10.25 11.55
N LEU A 46 6.28 10.36 12.88
CA LEU A 46 5.85 9.29 13.78
C LEU A 46 4.36 8.97 13.66
N ILE A 47 3.51 10.01 13.59
CA ILE A 47 2.08 9.83 13.39
C ILE A 47 1.83 9.06 12.08
N CYS A 48 2.44 9.49 10.98
CA CYS A 48 2.31 8.81 9.69
C CYS A 48 2.78 7.35 9.77
N LEU A 49 3.92 7.07 10.39
CA LEU A 49 4.45 5.70 10.53
C LEU A 49 3.51 4.79 11.35
N VAL A 50 2.88 5.31 12.40
CA VAL A 50 1.88 4.54 13.16
C VAL A 50 0.68 4.22 12.28
N PHE A 51 0.15 5.21 11.57
CA PHE A 51 -1.00 5.00 10.69
C PHE A 51 -0.69 4.10 9.49
N THR A 52 0.53 4.10 8.94
CA THR A 52 0.91 3.15 7.90
C THR A 52 0.81 1.70 8.38
N GLN A 53 1.22 1.42 9.62
CA GLN A 53 1.08 0.07 10.19
C GLN A 53 -0.39 -0.31 10.40
N ILE A 54 -1.19 0.61 10.97
CA ILE A 54 -2.61 0.38 11.23
C ILE A 54 -3.36 0.08 9.93
N PHE A 55 -3.14 0.85 8.87
CA PHE A 55 -3.87 0.67 7.62
C PHE A 55 -3.38 -0.53 6.81
N ALA A 56 -2.07 -0.75 6.72
CA ALA A 56 -1.52 -1.91 6.00
C ALA A 56 -1.95 -3.23 6.65
N LEU A 57 -1.77 -3.36 7.97
CA LEU A 57 -2.10 -4.59 8.69
C LEU A 57 -3.61 -4.73 8.93
N GLY A 58 -4.32 -3.65 9.23
CA GLY A 58 -5.77 -3.64 9.41
C GLY A 58 -6.52 -4.02 8.14
N GLY A 59 -6.03 -3.59 6.97
CA GLY A 59 -6.53 -4.02 5.67
C GLY A 59 -6.56 -5.54 5.52
N HIS A 60 -5.45 -6.19 5.87
CA HIS A 60 -5.34 -7.65 5.85
C HIS A 60 -6.16 -8.32 6.96
N ALA A 61 -6.11 -7.82 8.19
CA ALA A 61 -6.79 -8.45 9.33
C ALA A 61 -8.32 -8.44 9.21
N PHE A 62 -8.90 -7.33 8.74
CA PHE A 62 -10.36 -7.15 8.75
C PHE A 62 -11.02 -7.39 7.38
N PHE A 63 -10.36 -7.02 6.27
CA PHE A 63 -11.00 -7.03 4.95
C PHE A 63 -10.54 -8.17 4.04
N GLU A 64 -9.22 -8.38 3.93
CA GLU A 64 -8.68 -9.41 3.02
C GLU A 64 -8.65 -10.80 3.66
N LYS A 65 -8.38 -10.86 4.97
CA LYS A 65 -8.25 -12.10 5.77
C LYS A 65 -7.21 -13.08 5.22
N ASN A 66 -6.10 -12.55 4.72
CA ASN A 66 -4.95 -13.30 4.26
C ASN A 66 -3.64 -12.75 4.84
N GLU A 67 -2.53 -13.40 4.53
CA GLU A 67 -1.21 -12.98 4.96
C GLU A 67 -0.68 -11.80 4.12
N PRO A 68 -0.05 -10.77 4.72
CA PRO A 68 0.56 -9.68 3.98
C PRO A 68 1.67 -10.15 3.06
N ALA A 69 1.71 -9.61 1.84
CA ALA A 69 2.77 -9.93 0.86
C ALA A 69 4.20 -9.65 1.37
N PHE A 70 4.34 -8.76 2.37
CA PHE A 70 5.61 -8.44 3.02
C PHE A 70 6.24 -9.66 3.72
N VAL A 71 5.44 -10.64 4.18
CA VAL A 71 5.99 -11.83 4.84
C VAL A 71 6.81 -12.66 3.85
N LYS A 72 6.32 -12.80 2.62
CA LYS A 72 7.03 -13.54 1.57
C LYS A 72 8.16 -12.73 0.92
N TYR A 73 7.97 -11.42 0.75
CA TYR A 73 8.91 -10.54 0.04
C TYR A 73 9.30 -9.31 0.89
N PRO A 74 10.06 -9.50 1.98
CA PRO A 74 10.35 -8.43 2.94
C PRO A 74 11.11 -7.27 2.28
N GLY A 75 10.74 -6.05 2.65
CA GLY A 75 11.32 -4.80 2.13
C GLY A 75 10.88 -4.45 0.70
N ILE A 76 11.08 -5.37 -0.25
CA ILE A 76 10.76 -5.13 -1.67
C ILE A 76 9.25 -4.92 -1.90
N THR A 77 8.39 -5.51 -1.06
CA THR A 77 6.94 -5.27 -1.11
C THR A 77 6.56 -3.80 -0.95
N ILE A 78 7.35 -2.99 -0.21
CA ILE A 78 7.09 -1.56 -0.07
C ILE A 78 7.24 -0.87 -1.43
N LEU A 79 8.31 -1.16 -2.16
CA LEU A 79 8.54 -0.62 -3.51
C LEU A 79 7.50 -1.15 -4.50
N ALA A 80 7.11 -2.42 -4.39
CA ALA A 80 6.08 -3.00 -5.24
C ALA A 80 4.70 -2.33 -5.01
N SER A 81 4.33 -2.11 -3.75
CA SER A 81 3.10 -1.40 -3.34
C SER A 81 3.08 0.04 -3.83
N LEU A 82 4.20 0.76 -3.68
CA LEU A 82 4.33 2.13 -4.14
C LEU A 82 4.25 2.23 -5.67
N SER A 83 4.98 1.38 -6.41
CA SER A 83 4.90 1.28 -7.87
C SER A 83 3.46 1.02 -8.34
N TRP A 84 2.79 0.05 -7.72
CA TRP A 84 1.40 -0.26 -8.03
C TRP A 84 0.45 0.91 -7.72
N SER A 85 0.71 1.69 -6.67
CA SER A 85 -0.06 2.89 -6.36
C SER A 85 0.07 3.96 -7.42
N PHE A 86 1.29 4.24 -7.91
CA PHE A 86 1.47 5.19 -9.01
C PHE A 86 0.75 4.75 -10.29
N GLU A 87 0.81 3.46 -10.66
CA GLU A 87 0.13 2.92 -11.84
C GLU A 87 -1.39 2.99 -11.80
N ASN A 88 -1.95 3.05 -10.58
CA ASN A 88 -3.38 3.18 -10.34
C ASN A 88 -3.81 4.60 -9.96
N TRP A 89 -2.90 5.58 -10.07
CA TRP A 89 -3.13 6.97 -9.68
C TRP A 89 -3.66 7.08 -8.25
N PHE A 90 -3.01 6.35 -7.33
CA PHE A 90 -3.40 6.22 -5.93
C PHE A 90 -4.88 5.84 -5.74
N GLY A 91 -5.39 4.95 -6.61
CA GLY A 91 -6.73 4.37 -6.53
C GLY A 91 -7.77 5.02 -7.44
N LEU A 92 -7.51 6.22 -7.97
CA LEU A 92 -8.46 6.92 -8.84
C LEU A 92 -8.82 6.09 -10.08
N ARG A 93 -7.83 5.43 -10.69
CA ARG A 93 -8.05 4.57 -11.87
C ARG A 93 -9.01 3.43 -11.58
N GLN A 94 -8.95 2.87 -10.37
CA GLN A 94 -9.79 1.74 -9.95
C GLN A 94 -11.23 2.19 -9.71
N VAL A 95 -11.42 3.36 -9.10
CA VAL A 95 -12.74 3.97 -8.90
C VAL A 95 -13.42 4.22 -10.24
N ILE A 96 -12.71 4.84 -11.20
CA ILE A 96 -13.24 5.11 -12.54
C ILE A 96 -13.64 3.80 -13.25
N ARG A 97 -12.83 2.75 -13.14
CA ARG A 97 -13.13 1.45 -13.76
C ARG A 97 -14.40 0.82 -13.19
N ARG A 98 -14.60 0.89 -11.86
CA ARG A 98 -15.80 0.37 -11.19
C ARG A 98 -17.06 1.17 -11.51
N ALA A 99 -16.93 2.49 -11.70
CA ALA A 99 -18.06 3.34 -12.08
C ALA A 99 -18.56 3.08 -13.52
N ARG A 100 -17.76 2.38 -14.34
CA ARG A 100 -18.06 2.05 -15.74
C ARG A 100 -18.47 0.59 -15.95
N SER A 101 -18.45 -0.23 -14.91
CA SER A 101 -18.83 -1.66 -14.94
C SER A 101 -20.21 -1.85 -14.34
#